data_AF-A0A090W372-F1
#
_entry.id   AF-A0A090W372-F1
#
_cell.length_a   1.000
_cell.length_b   1.000
_cell.length_c   1.000
_cell.angle_alpha   90.00
_cell.angle_beta   90.00
_cell.angle_gamma   90.00
#
_symmetry.space_group_name_H-M   'P 1'
#
loop_
_entity.id
_entity.type
_entity.pdbx_description
1 polymer ?
#
loop_
_entity_poly.entity_id
_entity_poly.type
_entity_poly.pdbx_seq_one_letter_code
_entity_poly.pdbx_strand_id
1 'polypeptide(L)'
;MFRNTTIFMKPDSLSYNNPIKYTKTPLLSGYISKPNLEALAETVPVKIKNLGKGKVVAFTDNTNFRAFWYGTNKLLMNAIFFRDEL
;
A
#
# COMPACT_ATOMS: atom_id res chain seq x y z
N MET A 1 5.23 -5.06 4.84
CA MET A 1 4.26 -5.93 4.16
C MET A 1 5.00 -6.75 3.11
N PHE A 2 4.45 -7.87 2.66
CA PHE A 2 5.12 -8.72 1.68
C PHE A 2 4.90 -8.17 0.28
N ARG A 3 5.94 -8.19 -0.55
CA ARG A 3 5.90 -7.60 -1.88
C ARG A 3 6.67 -8.44 -2.88
N ASN A 4 6.06 -8.64 -4.05
CA ASN A 4 6.66 -9.31 -5.20
C ASN A 4 6.36 -8.57 -6.52
N THR A 5 6.03 -7.27 -6.46
CA THR A 5 5.64 -6.45 -7.62
C THR A 5 6.63 -5.31 -7.85
N THR A 6 6.69 -4.83 -9.09
CA THR A 6 7.45 -3.65 -9.53
C THR A 6 6.55 -2.42 -9.75
N ILE A 7 5.37 -2.39 -9.13
CA ILE A 7 4.40 -1.29 -9.27
C ILE A 7 4.66 -0.23 -8.20
N PHE A 8 5.35 0.85 -8.57
CA PHE A 8 5.70 1.93 -7.64
C PHE A 8 4.74 3.10 -7.80
N MET A 9 3.88 3.34 -6.80
CA MET A 9 2.90 4.42 -6.85
C MET A 9 3.44 5.69 -6.19
N LYS A 10 3.47 6.80 -6.93
CA LYS A 10 3.79 8.11 -6.36
C LYS A 10 2.69 8.55 -5.39
N PRO A 11 3.01 9.26 -4.29
CA PRO A 11 2.00 9.85 -3.43
C PRO A 11 1.14 10.86 -4.21
N ASP A 12 -0.15 10.88 -3.90
CA ASP A 12 -1.07 11.94 -4.32
C ASP A 12 -0.82 13.24 -3.53
N SER A 13 -1.20 14.40 -4.07
CA SER A 13 -1.05 15.68 -3.36
C SER A 13 -1.92 15.76 -2.10
N LEU A 14 -3.08 15.10 -2.09
CA LEU A 14 -3.93 15.00 -0.92
C LEU A 14 -3.47 13.85 -0.03
N SER A 15 -3.00 14.17 1.17
CA SER A 15 -2.52 13.18 2.14
C SER A 15 -3.55 12.10 2.46
N TYR A 16 -4.83 12.47 2.48
CA TYR A 16 -5.96 11.55 2.69
C TYR A 16 -5.96 10.34 1.74
N ASN A 17 -5.58 10.56 0.47
CA ASN A 17 -5.54 9.50 -0.55
C ASN A 17 -4.36 8.53 -0.34
N ASN A 18 -3.43 8.85 0.57
CA ASN A 18 -2.20 8.11 0.84
C ASN A 18 -2.04 7.83 2.35
N PRO A 19 -2.90 6.99 2.96
CA PRO A 19 -2.87 6.75 4.41
C PRO A 19 -1.57 6.09 4.90
N ILE A 20 -0.80 5.48 3.99
CA ILE A 20 0.47 4.81 4.28
C ILE A 20 1.50 5.27 3.26
N LYS A 21 2.70 5.62 3.74
CA LYS A 21 3.85 6.00 2.91
C LYS A 21 5.08 5.22 3.35
N TYR A 22 5.87 4.76 2.39
CA TYR A 22 7.18 4.19 2.66
C TYR A 22 8.14 5.25 3.21
N THR A 23 9.05 4.81 4.09
CA THR A 23 10.13 5.65 4.58
C THR A 23 11.20 5.85 3.49
N LYS A 24 12.19 6.69 3.76
CA LYS A 24 13.36 6.86 2.88
C LYS A 24 14.21 5.59 2.77
N THR A 25 14.15 4.72 3.79
CA THR A 25 14.85 3.44 3.86
C THR A 25 13.84 2.31 4.07
N PRO A 26 13.09 1.91 3.01
CA PRO A 26 11.90 1.07 3.17
C PRO A 26 12.19 -0.42 3.35
N LEU A 27 13.42 -0.87 3.07
CA LEU A 27 13.78 -2.29 3.15
C LEU A 27 14.07 -2.69 4.60
N LEU A 28 13.20 -3.54 5.17
CA LEU A 28 13.42 -4.15 6.48
C LEU A 28 14.15 -5.49 6.37
N SER A 29 13.76 -6.33 5.39
CA SER A 29 14.31 -7.66 5.19
C SER A 29 14.00 -8.16 3.77
N GLY A 30 14.69 -9.21 3.34
CA GLY A 30 14.58 -9.79 2.00
C GLY A 30 15.50 -9.13 0.97
N TYR A 31 15.21 -9.37 -0.31
CA TYR A 31 15.99 -8.84 -1.42
C TYR A 31 15.16 -7.94 -2.33
N ILE A 32 15.78 -6.84 -2.75
CA ILE A 32 15.30 -5.92 -3.79
C ILE A 32 16.53 -5.37 -4.51
N SER A 33 16.46 -5.19 -5.83
CA SER A 33 17.57 -4.60 -6.59
C SER A 33 17.77 -3.13 -6.19
N LYS A 34 18.99 -2.61 -6.31
CA LYS A 34 19.30 -1.20 -6.00
C LYS A 34 18.38 -0.20 -6.72
N PRO A 35 18.12 -0.33 -8.05
CA PRO A 35 17.23 0.61 -8.75
C PRO A 35 15.79 0.55 -8.23
N ASN A 36 15.29 -0.64 -7.89
CA ASN A 36 13.93 -0.78 -7.36
C ASN A 36 13.83 -0.29 -5.92
N LEU A 37 14.89 -0.40 -5.12
CA LEU A 37 14.94 0.14 -3.76
C LEU A 37 14.86 1.67 -3.78
N GLU A 38 15.59 2.31 -4.69
CA GLU A 38 15.51 3.76 -4.92
C GLU A 38 14.11 4.17 -5.40
N ALA A 39 13.54 3.42 -6.34
CA ALA A 39 12.19 3.68 -6.85
C ALA A 39 11.09 3.45 -5.80
N LEU A 40 11.31 2.58 -4.81
CA LEU A 40 10.35 2.28 -3.74
C LEU A 40 10.33 3.36 -2.66
N ALA A 41 11.47 4.02 -2.40
CA ALA A 41 11.59 5.02 -1.36
C ALA A 41 10.52 6.11 -1.51
N GLU A 42 9.86 6.46 -0.40
CA GLU A 42 8.83 7.49 -0.34
C GLU A 42 7.58 7.27 -1.22
N THR A 43 7.41 6.09 -1.81
CA THR A 43 6.18 5.70 -2.52
C THR A 43 5.07 5.29 -1.56
N VAL A 44 3.88 5.00 -2.11
CA VAL A 44 2.71 4.62 -1.31
C VAL A 44 2.27 3.19 -1.64
N PRO A 45 2.19 2.28 -0.65
CA PRO A 45 1.73 0.92 -0.89
C PRO A 45 0.20 0.85 -1.03
N VAL A 46 -0.52 1.85 -0.53
CA VAL A 46 -1.98 1.95 -0.53
C VAL A 46 -2.40 3.28 -1.13
N LYS A 47 -3.38 3.26 -2.03
CA LYS A 47 -3.99 4.48 -2.57
C LYS A 47 -5.51 4.36 -2.57
N ILE A 48 -6.18 5.42 -2.13
CA ILE A 48 -7.64 5.52 -2.10
C ILE A 48 -8.05 6.63 -3.07
N LYS A 49 -9.02 6.34 -3.95
CA LYS A 49 -9.57 7.31 -4.89
C LYS A 49 -11.06 7.11 -5.08
N ASN A 50 -11.78 8.22 -5.25
CA ASN A 50 -13.17 8.20 -5.70
C ASN A 50 -13.22 8.04 -7.22
N LEU A 51 -14.08 7.15 -7.70
CA LEU A 51 -14.38 6.95 -9.12
C LEU A 51 -15.89 6.93 -9.31
N GLY A 52 -16.44 8.05 -9.82
CA GLY A 52 -17.88 8.24 -9.89
C GLY A 52 -18.51 8.18 -8.50
N LYS A 53 -19.46 7.25 -8.31
CA LYS A 53 -20.13 7.00 -7.03
C LYS A 53 -19.42 5.95 -6.15
N GLY A 54 -18.34 5.35 -6.65
CA GLY A 54 -17.59 4.30 -5.95
C GLY A 54 -16.26 4.80 -5.39
N LYS A 55 -15.69 4.02 -4.47
CA LYS A 55 -14.31 4.18 -4.00
C LYS A 55 -13.46 3.01 -4.48
N VAL A 56 -12.24 3.32 -4.91
CA VAL A 56 -11.23 2.36 -5.32
C VAL A 56 -10.10 2.40 -4.30
N VAL A 57 -9.85 1.25 -3.68
CA VAL A 57 -8.72 1.05 -2.75
C VAL A 57 -7.72 0.11 -3.43
N ALA A 58 -6.54 0.62 -3.74
CA ALA A 58 -5.49 -0.13 -4.42
C ALA A 58 -4.35 -0.45 -3.45
N PHE A 59 -3.95 -1.73 -3.41
CA PHE A 59 -2.80 -2.22 -2.66
C PHE A 59 -1.74 -2.75 -3.64
N THR A 60 -0.50 -2.31 -3.50
CA THR A 60 0.63 -2.90 -4.26
C THR A 60 1.37 -3.99 -3.49
N ASP A 61 1.12 -4.02 -2.18
CA ASP A 61 1.69 -4.94 -1.22
C ASP A 61 0.64 -5.98 -0.80
N ASN A 62 1.09 -7.21 -0.53
CA ASN A 62 0.23 -8.27 -0.09
C ASN A 62 -0.12 -8.11 1.40
N THR A 63 -1.36 -7.72 1.67
CA THR A 63 -1.91 -7.53 3.01
C THR A 63 -2.33 -8.83 3.68
N ASN A 64 -2.54 -9.92 2.91
CA ASN A 64 -3.11 -11.21 3.34
C ASN A 64 -2.18 -12.40 3.06
N PHE A 65 -0.87 -12.20 3.19
CA PHE A 65 0.09 -13.26 2.90
C PHE A 65 0.00 -14.41 3.94
N ARG A 66 -0.62 -15.53 3.52
CA ARG A 66 -0.64 -16.85 4.20
C ARG A 66 -0.89 -16.83 5.71
N ALA A 67 -1.75 -15.93 6.19
CA ALA A 67 -2.02 -15.73 7.62
C ALA A 67 -0.76 -15.50 8.49
N PHE A 68 0.36 -15.07 7.89
CA PHE A 68 1.61 -14.86 8.60
C PHE A 68 1.49 -13.72 9.63
N TRP A 69 0.67 -12.70 9.32
CA TRP A 69 0.45 -11.55 10.20
C TRP A 69 -0.99 -11.06 10.14
N TYR A 70 -1.75 -11.20 11.24
CA TYR A 70 -3.16 -10.78 11.29
C TYR A 70 -3.37 -9.26 11.28
N GLY A 71 -2.37 -8.48 11.69
CA GLY A 71 -2.46 -7.02 11.71
C GLY A 71 -2.68 -6.39 10.33
N THR A 72 -1.99 -6.86 9.28
CA THR A 72 -2.11 -6.28 7.94
C THR A 72 -3.39 -6.69 7.21
N ASN A 73 -4.00 -7.82 7.59
CA ASN A 73 -5.31 -8.25 7.07
C ASN A 73 -6.39 -7.20 7.36
N LYS A 74 -6.29 -6.47 8.49
CA LYS A 74 -7.24 -5.40 8.84
C LYS A 74 -7.32 -4.31 7.76
N LEU A 75 -6.25 -4.04 7.02
CA LEU A 75 -6.28 -3.08 5.92
C LEU A 75 -7.24 -3.53 4.81
N LEU A 76 -7.24 -4.82 4.46
CA LEU A 76 -8.21 -5.35 3.50
C LEU A 76 -9.63 -5.37 4.08
N MET A 77 -9.78 -5.76 5.36
CA MET A 77 -11.09 -5.75 6.01
C MET A 77 -11.71 -4.35 6.03
N ASN A 78 -10.91 -3.32 6.31
CA ASN A 78 -11.36 -1.92 6.27
C ASN A 78 -11.79 -1.51 4.86
N ALA A 79 -11.06 -1.93 3.83
CA ALA A 79 -11.42 -1.64 2.43
C ALA A 79 -12.76 -2.27 2.01
N ILE A 80 -13.15 -3.41 2.60
CA ILE A 80 -14.37 -4.14 2.25
C ILE A 80 -15.54 -3.72 3.13
N PHE A 81 -15.38 -3.78 4.45
CA PHE A 81 -16.47 -3.66 5.42
C PHE A 81 -16.69 -2.24 5.92
N PHE A 82 -15.66 -1.39 5.89
CA PHE A 82 -15.70 -0.02 6.41
C PHE A 82 -15.43 1.02 5.31
N ARG A 83 -15.94 0.73 4.10
CA ARG A 83 -15.71 1.56 2.89
C ARG A 83 -16.44 2.90 2.94
N ASP A 84 -17.50 3.00 3.72
CA ASP A 84 -18.31 4.21 3.82
C ASP A 84 -17.59 5.26 4.68
N GLU A 85 -16.71 4.82 5.59
CA GLU A 85 -15.84 5.61 6.46
C GLU A 85 -14.47 5.97 5.83
N LEU A 86 -14.12 5.35 4.69
CA LEU A 86 -12.97 5.74 3.85
C LEU A 86 -13.22 7.02 3.05
#